data_AF-A0A0P7M8L0-F1
#
_entry.id   AF-A0A0P7M8L0-F1
#
_cell.length_a   1.000
_cell.length_b   1.000
_cell.length_c   1.000
_cell.angle_alpha   90.00
_cell.angle_beta   90.00
_cell.angle_gamma   90.00
#
_symmetry.space_group_name_H-M   'P 1'
#
loop_
_entity.id
_entity.type
_entity.pdbx_description
1 polymer ?
#
loop_
_entity_poly.entity_id
_entity_poly.type
_entity_poly.pdbx_seq_one_letter_code
_entity_poly.pdbx_strand_id
1 'polypeptide(L)'
;MSDDIFRVVDLNKENRGRKKWGIVVLLLVLVLCGSSLLYLWRDREVDFEAYKTEVGETANNSLGRLTLNEVIIDDNQILLNATFEPIKEFIPDHQVFFFPQILVNGKDYMVRNGGQSIARSANIYTIYNSIKMDDFPPDENLELDIRYKDWNVKTRIEKPWAFQVNASQAQLQEDRHIFSIEKKVKHVDQQELMIDRVVSTPISTTIYFHAKKAIVHDALRFKIQSKAGQSWSFETPYPLNKERTKWGSRVDGLYLSEKNYTLVPVDMDGSKLDSAIKIKKD
;
A
#
# COMPACT_ATOMS: atom_id res chain seq x y z
N MET A 1 -26.56 3.50 0.79
CA MET A 1 -25.74 4.56 1.41
C MET A 1 -25.21 4.00 2.71
N SER A 2 -23.92 3.68 2.74
CA SER A 2 -23.23 3.18 3.93
C SER A 2 -21.85 3.83 3.92
N ASP A 3 -21.65 4.78 4.81
CA ASP A 3 -20.37 5.42 5.12
C ASP A 3 -19.57 4.45 5.98
N ASP A 4 -18.72 3.63 5.35
CA ASP A 4 -17.67 2.92 6.08
C ASP A 4 -16.49 3.87 6.30
N ILE A 5 -16.59 4.55 7.44
CA ILE A 5 -15.60 5.43 8.02
C ILE A 5 -14.33 4.62 8.32
N PHE A 6 -13.25 4.97 7.64
CA PHE A 6 -11.89 4.57 8.01
C PHE A 6 -11.67 4.82 9.50
N ARG A 7 -11.39 3.74 10.26
CA ARG A 7 -10.97 3.83 11.67
C ARG A 7 -9.62 4.53 11.74
N VAL A 8 -9.65 5.82 12.04
CA VAL A 8 -8.52 6.58 12.58
C VAL A 8 -8.38 6.14 14.04
N VAL A 9 -7.26 5.51 14.39
CA VAL A 9 -6.94 5.21 15.79
C VAL A 9 -6.53 6.53 16.46
N ASP A 10 -7.43 7.09 17.24
CA ASP A 10 -7.22 8.29 18.04
C ASP A 10 -6.44 7.92 19.31
N LEU A 11 -5.12 8.12 19.31
CA LEU A 11 -4.21 7.74 20.41
C LEU A 11 -4.12 8.76 21.55
N ASN A 12 -4.95 9.81 21.57
CA ASN A 12 -4.87 10.84 22.61
C ASN A 12 -6.23 11.21 23.19
N LYS A 13 -6.78 10.31 24.01
CA LYS A 13 -7.87 10.70 24.91
C LYS A 13 -7.85 9.95 26.22
N GLU A 14 -6.76 10.08 26.97
CA GLU A 14 -6.79 9.85 28.42
C GLU A 14 -5.65 10.60 29.12
N ASN A 15 -5.96 11.77 29.68
CA ASN A 15 -5.39 12.20 30.96
C ASN A 15 -6.00 13.53 31.43
N ARG A 16 -7.07 13.42 32.21
CA ARG A 16 -7.43 14.43 33.23
C ARG A 16 -7.86 13.71 34.50
N GLY A 17 -7.01 13.76 35.53
CA GLY A 17 -7.47 13.67 36.92
C GLY A 17 -6.72 12.71 37.86
N ARG A 18 -5.82 13.30 38.67
CA ARG A 18 -5.53 13.03 40.11
C ARG A 18 -5.01 11.65 40.60
N LYS A 19 -3.79 11.76 41.15
CA LYS A 19 -3.25 11.28 42.46
C LYS A 19 -3.09 9.78 42.75
N LYS A 20 -1.80 9.39 42.82
CA LYS A 20 -1.08 8.49 43.76
C LYS A 20 -1.86 7.30 44.35
N TRP A 21 -1.37 6.08 44.10
CA TRP A 21 -0.77 5.14 45.07
C TRP A 21 -0.21 3.93 44.28
N GLY A 22 0.90 3.35 44.74
CA GLY A 22 1.63 2.32 44.01
C GLY A 22 0.96 0.95 44.03
N ILE A 23 1.14 0.20 42.95
CA ILE A 23 1.14 -1.26 42.85
C ILE A 23 2.10 -1.62 41.72
N VAL A 24 3.03 -2.53 42.00
CA VAL A 24 3.89 -3.19 41.00
C VAL A 24 3.01 -4.05 40.11
N VAL A 25 2.98 -3.78 38.80
CA VAL A 25 2.47 -4.72 37.80
C VAL A 25 3.56 -4.91 36.75
N LEU A 26 4.05 -6.15 36.72
CA LEU A 26 4.86 -6.72 35.66
C LEU A 26 4.04 -6.66 34.35
N LEU A 27 4.41 -5.79 33.41
CA LEU A 27 3.74 -5.68 32.12
C LEU A 27 4.76 -5.96 31.01
N LEU A 28 4.71 -7.20 30.54
CA LEU A 28 5.03 -7.60 29.17
C LEU A 28 4.17 -6.75 28.22
N VAL A 29 4.66 -5.56 27.85
CA VAL A 29 4.07 -4.81 26.75
C VAL A 29 4.77 -5.28 25.47
N LEU A 30 4.21 -6.34 24.88
CA LEU A 30 4.27 -6.52 23.44
C LEU A 30 3.59 -5.30 22.82
N VAL A 31 4.35 -4.24 22.55
CA VAL A 31 3.92 -3.15 21.65
C VAL A 31 3.97 -3.73 20.24
N LEU A 32 2.91 -4.48 19.88
CA LEU A 32 2.67 -5.00 18.53
C LEU A 32 1.91 -4.01 17.64
N CYS A 33 1.83 -2.74 18.03
CA CYS A 33 1.15 -1.72 17.24
C CYS A 33 2.10 -0.52 17.04
N GLY A 34 2.60 -0.36 15.81
CA GLY A 34 3.26 0.89 15.40
C GLY A 34 4.41 0.76 14.39
N SER A 35 4.77 -0.44 13.96
CA SER A 35 5.88 -0.67 13.04
C SER A 35 5.43 -1.43 11.80
N SER A 36 5.32 -0.75 10.66
CA SER A 36 5.27 -1.50 9.39
C SER A 36 6.08 -0.84 8.29
N LEU A 37 5.88 0.43 7.97
CA LEU A 37 6.54 0.99 6.78
C LEU A 37 8.07 1.15 6.90
N LEU A 38 8.60 1.62 8.03
CA LEU A 38 10.06 1.76 8.22
C LEU A 38 10.78 0.49 8.72
N TYR A 39 10.05 -0.48 9.29
CA TYR A 39 10.63 -1.75 9.72
C TYR A 39 10.72 -2.77 8.57
N LEU A 40 9.80 -2.70 7.58
CA LEU A 40 9.81 -3.58 6.41
C LEU A 40 11.04 -3.40 5.52
N TRP A 41 11.68 -2.23 5.52
CA TRP A 41 12.80 -1.91 4.63
C TRP A 41 14.18 -1.94 5.30
N ARG A 42 14.26 -2.29 6.59
CA ARG A 42 15.53 -2.31 7.32
C ARG A 42 16.22 -3.69 7.32
N ASP A 43 15.46 -4.77 7.14
CA ASP A 43 15.98 -6.14 7.27
C ASP A 43 16.33 -6.83 5.93
N ARG A 44 16.21 -6.13 4.79
CA ARG A 44 16.72 -6.62 3.51
C ARG A 44 17.46 -5.50 2.78
N GLU A 45 18.68 -5.78 2.36
CA GLU A 45 19.41 -5.01 1.34
C GLU A 45 18.73 -5.20 -0.03
N VAL A 46 17.46 -4.81 -0.16
CA VAL A 46 16.86 -4.63 -1.48
C VAL A 46 17.34 -3.27 -1.97
N ASP A 47 18.27 -3.31 -2.91
CA ASP A 47 18.69 -2.11 -3.61
C ASP A 47 17.54 -1.62 -4.50
N PHE A 48 16.87 -0.55 -4.07
CA PHE A 48 15.77 0.06 -4.82
C PHE A 48 16.26 1.05 -5.88
N GLU A 49 17.57 1.35 -5.92
CA GLU A 49 18.13 2.34 -6.85
C GLU A 49 17.86 1.95 -8.31
N ALA A 50 17.89 0.66 -8.62
CA ALA A 50 17.61 0.15 -9.97
C ALA A 50 16.14 0.30 -10.40
N TYR A 51 15.22 0.53 -9.47
CA TYR A 51 13.78 0.52 -9.73
C TYR A 51 13.10 1.88 -9.58
N LYS A 52 13.85 2.89 -9.12
CA LYS A 52 13.32 4.22 -8.89
C LYS A 52 13.63 5.15 -10.05
N THR A 53 12.69 6.04 -10.33
CA THR A 53 12.92 7.25 -11.11
C THR A 53 13.25 8.38 -10.13
N GLU A 54 14.47 8.89 -10.19
CA GLU A 54 14.86 10.10 -9.47
C GLU A 54 14.20 11.32 -10.12
N VAL A 55 13.58 12.17 -9.30
CA VAL A 55 12.88 13.38 -9.76
C VAL A 55 13.56 14.63 -9.21
N GLY A 56 13.59 14.78 -7.87
CA GLY A 56 14.23 15.91 -7.20
C GLY A 56 13.61 17.29 -7.51
N GLU A 57 12.40 17.33 -8.05
CA GLU A 57 11.73 18.56 -8.46
C GLU A 57 10.93 19.17 -7.32
N THR A 58 10.84 20.50 -7.31
CA THR A 58 10.18 21.25 -6.25
C THR A 58 9.07 22.14 -6.78
N ALA A 59 7.91 22.08 -6.13
CA ALA A 59 6.81 23.01 -6.32
C ALA A 59 6.52 23.78 -5.01
N ASN A 60 5.93 24.97 -5.14
CA ASN A 60 5.59 25.83 -4.01
C ASN A 60 4.13 26.29 -4.08
N ASN A 61 3.48 26.42 -2.92
CA ASN A 61 2.18 27.06 -2.78
C ASN A 61 2.07 27.77 -1.42
N SER A 62 0.87 28.18 -1.02
CA SER A 62 0.61 28.86 0.27
C SER A 62 0.84 27.99 1.51
N LEU A 63 0.94 26.67 1.38
CA LEU A 63 1.20 25.75 2.49
C LEU A 63 2.69 25.51 2.71
N GLY A 64 3.50 25.69 1.66
CA GLY A 64 4.94 25.50 1.72
C GLY A 64 5.52 24.90 0.44
N ARG A 65 6.68 24.29 0.62
CA ARG A 65 7.47 23.67 -0.44
C ARG A 65 7.30 22.16 -0.40
N LEU A 66 6.99 21.58 -1.55
CA LEU A 66 6.95 20.13 -1.71
C LEU A 66 7.96 19.74 -2.80
N THR A 67 8.89 18.87 -2.44
CA THR A 67 9.87 18.30 -3.35
C THR A 67 9.52 16.84 -3.61
N LEU A 68 9.16 16.50 -4.85
CA LEU A 68 8.99 15.10 -5.25
C LEU A 68 10.39 14.52 -5.47
N ASN A 69 10.80 13.58 -4.60
CA ASN A 69 12.15 13.03 -4.64
C ASN A 69 12.22 11.88 -5.64
N GLU A 70 11.33 10.90 -5.50
CA GLU A 70 11.42 9.62 -6.19
C GLU A 70 10.03 9.07 -6.53
N VAL A 71 9.96 8.34 -7.65
CA VAL A 71 8.79 7.59 -8.11
C VAL A 71 9.19 6.15 -8.40
N ILE A 72 8.40 5.20 -7.92
CA ILE A 72 8.53 3.78 -8.28
C ILE A 72 7.17 3.29 -8.81
N ILE A 73 7.18 2.53 -9.89
CA ILE A 73 6.00 1.88 -10.46
C ILE A 73 6.13 0.37 -10.23
N ASP A 74 5.36 -0.17 -9.30
CA ASP A 74 5.44 -1.57 -8.87
C ASP A 74 4.08 -2.26 -8.97
N ASP A 75 3.85 -2.95 -10.09
CA ASP A 75 2.68 -3.80 -10.37
C ASP A 75 1.32 -3.21 -9.92
N ASN A 76 0.69 -2.43 -10.82
CA ASN A 76 -0.56 -1.70 -10.56
C ASN A 76 -0.50 -0.73 -9.36
N GLN A 77 0.69 -0.39 -8.87
CA GLN A 77 0.87 0.55 -7.78
C GLN A 77 1.97 1.57 -8.10
N ILE A 78 1.70 2.85 -7.83
CA ILE A 78 2.71 3.91 -7.85
C ILE A 78 3.09 4.25 -6.41
N LEU A 79 4.38 4.20 -6.11
CA LEU A 79 4.95 4.65 -4.84
C LEU A 79 5.61 6.00 -5.05
N LEU A 80 5.30 6.96 -4.19
CA LEU A 80 5.90 8.29 -4.22
C LEU A 80 6.62 8.58 -2.90
N ASN A 81 7.79 9.20 -3.00
CA ASN A 81 8.52 9.76 -1.89
C ASN A 81 8.73 11.26 -2.12
N ALA A 82 8.26 12.09 -1.19
CA ALA A 82 8.39 13.53 -1.26
C ALA A 82 8.84 14.14 0.07
N THR A 83 9.45 15.32 0.01
CA THR A 83 9.84 16.12 1.16
C THR A 83 8.95 17.35 1.24
N PHE A 84 8.27 17.54 2.37
CA PHE A 84 7.45 18.71 2.64
C PHE A 84 8.09 19.61 3.68
N GLU A 85 8.18 20.89 3.34
CA GLU A 85 8.69 21.96 4.18
C GLU A 85 7.62 23.05 4.31
N PRO A 86 6.87 23.07 5.43
CA PRO A 86 5.81 24.05 5.62
C PRO A 86 6.35 25.48 5.77
N ILE A 87 5.50 26.47 5.47
CA ILE A 87 5.71 27.84 5.95
C ILE A 87 5.64 27.90 7.48
N LYS A 88 6.27 28.90 8.11
CA LYS A 88 6.40 28.98 9.58
C LYS A 88 5.07 29.02 10.31
N GLU A 89 4.06 29.60 9.68
CA GLU A 89 2.72 29.80 10.21
C GLU A 89 1.85 28.55 10.05
N PHE A 90 2.32 27.55 9.31
CA PHE A 90 1.59 26.33 9.07
C PHE A 90 1.82 25.32 10.20
N ILE A 91 0.81 25.16 11.07
CA ILE A 91 0.81 24.19 12.17
C ILE A 91 -0.25 23.12 11.86
N PRO A 92 0.16 21.89 11.53
CA PRO A 92 -0.80 20.82 11.25
C PRO A 92 -1.51 20.36 12.53
N ASP A 93 -2.83 20.53 12.60
CA ASP A 93 -3.68 20.03 13.71
C ASP A 93 -3.75 18.50 13.78
N HIS A 94 -3.45 17.81 12.67
CA HIS A 94 -3.44 16.35 12.53
C HIS A 94 -2.28 15.94 11.61
N GLN A 95 -1.88 14.66 11.65
CA GLN A 95 -0.85 14.12 10.75
C GLN A 95 -1.10 14.61 9.31
N VAL A 96 -0.08 15.19 8.69
CA VAL A 96 -0.11 15.63 7.30
C VAL A 96 -0.35 14.40 6.44
N PHE A 97 -1.35 14.39 5.56
CA PHE A 97 -1.56 13.27 4.64
C PHE A 97 -1.93 13.84 3.28
N PHE A 98 -0.91 14.27 2.53
CA PHE A 98 -1.16 14.77 1.19
C PHE A 98 -1.54 13.62 0.28
N PHE A 99 -2.72 13.70 -0.33
CA PHE A 99 -3.20 12.71 -1.28
C PHE A 99 -3.09 13.27 -2.70
N PRO A 100 -2.23 12.67 -3.55
CA PRO A 100 -2.15 13.07 -4.95
C PRO A 100 -3.34 12.58 -5.78
N GLN A 101 -3.65 13.31 -6.83
CA GLN A 101 -4.22 12.77 -8.06
C GLN A 101 -3.08 12.46 -9.02
N ILE A 102 -3.18 11.36 -9.76
CA ILE A 102 -2.20 10.96 -10.76
C ILE A 102 -2.95 10.63 -12.05
N LEU A 103 -2.56 11.27 -13.15
CA LEU A 103 -2.90 10.79 -14.49
C LEU A 103 -1.70 10.05 -15.06
N VAL A 104 -1.94 8.91 -15.67
CA VAL A 104 -0.94 8.07 -16.33
C VAL A 104 -1.25 8.12 -17.82
N ASN A 105 -0.31 8.60 -18.62
CA ASN A 105 -0.50 8.85 -20.05
C ASN A 105 -1.82 9.62 -20.32
N GLY A 106 -2.10 10.63 -19.48
CA GLY A 106 -3.30 11.46 -19.55
C GLY A 106 -4.61 10.84 -19.02
N LYS A 107 -4.60 9.61 -18.46
CA LYS A 107 -5.81 8.94 -17.94
C LYS A 107 -5.73 8.63 -16.44
N ASP A 108 -6.86 8.75 -15.74
CA ASP A 108 -6.99 8.40 -14.33
C ASP A 108 -7.30 6.89 -14.19
N TYR A 109 -6.41 6.18 -13.50
CA TYR A 109 -6.53 4.75 -13.18
C TYR A 109 -6.68 4.52 -11.67
N MET A 110 -6.72 5.57 -10.85
CA MET A 110 -6.63 5.44 -9.40
C MET A 110 -7.88 4.77 -8.81
N VAL A 111 -7.65 3.75 -7.97
CA VAL A 111 -8.72 3.10 -7.19
C VAL A 111 -8.58 3.35 -5.70
N ARG A 112 -7.36 3.55 -5.21
CA ARG A 112 -7.10 3.81 -3.80
C ARG A 112 -5.82 4.58 -3.60
N ASN A 113 -5.84 5.54 -2.68
CA ASN A 113 -4.68 6.31 -2.30
C ASN A 113 -4.39 6.08 -0.81
N GLY A 114 -3.18 5.61 -0.52
CA GLY A 114 -2.63 5.53 0.83
C GLY A 114 -1.55 6.60 1.01
N GLY A 115 -1.46 7.15 2.21
CA GLY A 115 -0.47 8.17 2.54
C GLY A 115 0.04 8.02 3.97
N GLN A 116 1.30 8.38 4.18
CA GLN A 116 1.90 8.54 5.50
C GLN A 116 2.82 9.75 5.48
N SER A 117 2.88 10.47 6.61
CA SER A 117 3.92 11.47 6.83
C SER A 117 4.76 11.16 8.05
N ILE A 118 6.06 11.41 7.93
CA ILE A 118 7.05 11.16 8.98
C ILE A 118 7.84 12.44 9.19
N ALA A 119 7.76 13.01 10.40
CA ALA A 119 8.59 14.15 10.76
C ALA A 119 10.07 13.74 10.81
N ARG A 120 10.92 14.46 10.05
CA ARG A 120 12.38 14.32 10.09
C ARG A 120 13.00 15.35 11.04
N SER A 121 12.40 16.53 11.12
CA SER A 121 12.74 17.61 12.05
C SER A 121 11.48 18.43 12.37
N ALA A 122 11.63 19.54 13.10
CA ALA A 122 10.50 20.39 13.49
C ALA A 122 9.66 20.87 12.29
N ASN A 123 10.27 21.12 11.13
CA ASN A 123 9.62 21.69 9.95
C ASN A 123 10.01 20.96 8.64
N ILE A 124 10.34 19.67 8.72
CA ILE A 124 10.64 18.87 7.52
C ILE A 124 9.96 17.52 7.69
N TYR A 125 9.14 17.15 6.72
CA TYR A 125 8.37 15.92 6.71
C TYR A 125 8.70 15.11 5.47
N THR A 126 8.87 13.81 5.62
CA THR A 126 8.82 12.89 4.49
C THR A 126 7.39 12.45 4.28
N ILE A 127 6.91 12.54 3.04
CA ILE A 127 5.59 12.16 2.58
C ILE A 127 5.74 10.91 1.73
N TYR A 128 5.10 9.82 2.15
CA TYR A 128 5.03 8.59 1.38
C TYR A 128 3.61 8.38 0.89
N ASN A 129 3.46 8.07 -0.40
CA ASN A 129 2.18 7.66 -0.96
C ASN A 129 2.28 6.31 -1.65
N SER A 130 1.19 5.55 -1.55
CA SER A 130 0.99 4.28 -2.24
C SER A 130 -0.35 4.37 -2.97
N ILE A 131 -0.30 4.53 -4.29
CA ILE A 131 -1.47 4.73 -5.14
C ILE A 131 -1.73 3.47 -5.93
N LYS A 132 -2.85 2.81 -5.64
CA LYS A 132 -3.28 1.59 -6.31
C LYS A 132 -4.14 1.93 -7.51
N MET A 133 -3.95 1.17 -8.59
CA MET A 133 -4.52 1.45 -9.90
C MET A 133 -5.35 0.26 -10.42
N ASP A 134 -6.43 0.55 -11.14
CA ASP A 134 -7.16 -0.41 -11.97
C ASP A 134 -6.46 -0.52 -13.33
N ASP A 135 -6.35 -1.72 -13.87
CA ASP A 135 -5.97 -1.96 -15.28
C ASP A 135 -4.79 -1.07 -15.77
N PHE A 136 -3.70 -1.08 -15.01
CA PHE A 136 -2.56 -0.18 -15.24
C PHE A 136 -1.88 -0.50 -16.58
N PRO A 137 -1.48 0.52 -17.37
CA PRO A 137 -0.90 0.31 -18.68
C PRO A 137 0.39 -0.54 -18.63
N PRO A 138 0.60 -1.44 -19.61
CA PRO A 138 1.78 -2.30 -19.65
C PRO A 138 3.03 -1.59 -20.18
N ASP A 139 2.90 -0.35 -20.69
CA ASP A 139 4.00 0.40 -21.30
C ASP A 139 5.20 0.54 -20.34
N GLU A 140 6.41 0.32 -20.86
CA GLU A 140 7.65 0.41 -20.07
C GLU A 140 7.90 1.79 -19.50
N ASN A 141 7.54 2.84 -20.25
CA ASN A 141 7.72 4.24 -19.86
C ASN A 141 6.35 4.91 -19.80
N LEU A 142 6.12 5.63 -18.71
CA LEU A 142 4.85 6.28 -18.42
C LEU A 142 5.06 7.76 -18.14
N GLU A 143 4.20 8.58 -18.74
CA GLU A 143 4.06 9.99 -18.40
C GLU A 143 3.09 10.12 -17.22
N LEU A 144 3.56 10.72 -16.13
CA LEU A 144 2.81 10.89 -14.90
C LEU A 144 2.55 12.37 -14.64
N ASP A 145 1.29 12.77 -14.64
CA ASP A 145 0.85 14.07 -14.13
C ASP A 145 0.43 13.91 -12.66
N ILE A 146 1.29 14.32 -11.73
CA ILE A 146 1.09 14.16 -10.29
C ILE A 146 0.65 15.50 -9.69
N ARG A 147 -0.51 15.54 -9.02
CA ARG A 147 -1.05 16.73 -8.37
C ARG A 147 -1.46 16.45 -6.94
N TYR A 148 -0.71 16.99 -5.98
CA TYR A 148 -1.07 16.93 -4.57
C TYR A 148 -2.20 17.93 -4.29
N LYS A 149 -3.44 17.46 -4.51
CA LYS A 149 -4.65 18.29 -4.53
C LYS A 149 -5.40 18.29 -3.19
N ASP A 150 -5.12 17.33 -2.32
CA ASP A 150 -5.86 17.13 -1.07
C ASP A 150 -4.88 17.13 0.11
N TRP A 151 -5.14 18.00 1.09
CA TRP A 151 -4.40 18.11 2.36
C TRP A 151 -4.67 16.92 3.28
N ASN A 152 -5.91 16.45 3.23
CA ASN A 152 -6.45 15.24 3.84
C ASN A 152 -7.67 14.83 3.00
N VAL A 153 -8.34 13.75 3.36
CA VAL A 153 -9.55 13.26 2.63
C VAL A 153 -10.72 14.25 2.53
N LYS A 154 -10.71 15.37 3.29
CA LYS A 154 -11.80 16.37 3.35
C LYS A 154 -11.39 17.74 2.79
N THR A 155 -10.12 18.09 2.87
CA THR A 155 -9.64 19.46 2.63
C THR A 155 -8.85 19.50 1.32
N ARG A 156 -9.39 20.21 0.33
CA ARG A 156 -8.69 20.50 -0.94
C ARG A 156 -7.64 21.59 -0.76
N ILE A 157 -6.60 21.51 -1.58
CA ILE A 157 -5.55 22.52 -1.72
C ILE A 157 -5.91 23.37 -2.94
N GLU A 158 -6.13 24.67 -2.74
CA GLU A 158 -6.54 25.58 -3.83
C GLU A 158 -5.55 25.64 -4.99
N LYS A 159 -4.25 25.64 -4.68
CA LYS A 159 -3.14 25.59 -5.64
C LYS A 159 -2.30 24.35 -5.38
N PRO A 160 -2.67 23.20 -5.97
CA PRO A 160 -1.95 21.94 -5.80
C PRO A 160 -0.49 22.09 -6.21
N TRP A 161 0.40 21.40 -5.50
CA TRP A 161 1.73 21.12 -6.05
C TRP A 161 1.57 20.14 -7.21
N ALA A 162 2.17 20.47 -8.35
CA ALA A 162 2.05 19.69 -9.57
C ALA A 162 3.43 19.35 -10.12
N PHE A 163 3.57 18.13 -10.64
CA PHE A 163 4.79 17.58 -11.20
C PHE A 163 4.45 16.81 -12.47
N GLN A 164 5.35 16.83 -13.44
CA GLN A 164 5.29 16.00 -14.64
C GLN A 164 6.52 15.11 -14.65
N VAL A 165 6.33 13.79 -14.62
CA VAL A 165 7.43 12.84 -14.47
C VAL A 165 7.32 11.78 -15.56
N ASN A 166 8.42 11.53 -16.27
CA ASN A 166 8.56 10.35 -17.10
C ASN A 166 9.22 9.25 -16.26
N ALA A 167 8.46 8.22 -15.91
CA ALA A 167 8.92 7.14 -15.04
C ALA A 167 8.95 5.82 -15.80
N SER A 168 9.95 4.99 -15.53
CA SER A 168 10.06 3.66 -16.12
C SER A 168 9.64 2.57 -15.13
N GLN A 169 8.94 1.57 -15.64
CA GLN A 169 8.67 0.31 -14.94
C GLN A 169 9.41 -0.89 -15.56
N ALA A 170 10.27 -0.66 -16.56
CA ALA A 170 10.90 -1.73 -17.36
C ALA A 170 11.66 -2.75 -16.50
N GLN A 171 12.54 -2.27 -15.61
CA GLN A 171 13.37 -3.17 -14.78
C GLN A 171 12.51 -4.04 -13.84
N LEU A 172 11.48 -3.46 -13.20
CA LEU A 172 10.56 -4.24 -12.36
C LEU A 172 9.70 -5.21 -13.18
N GLN A 173 9.36 -4.87 -14.43
CA GLN A 173 8.65 -5.78 -15.31
C GLN A 173 9.52 -6.96 -15.77
N GLU A 174 10.83 -6.76 -15.93
CA GLU A 174 11.79 -7.82 -16.23
C GLU A 174 12.01 -8.73 -15.01
N ASP A 175 12.19 -8.14 -13.83
CA ASP A 175 12.50 -8.88 -12.60
C ASP A 175 11.26 -9.50 -11.94
N ARG A 176 10.05 -9.22 -12.40
CA ARG A 176 8.84 -9.81 -11.80
C ARG A 176 8.71 -11.30 -12.10
N HIS A 177 8.02 -11.99 -11.22
CA HIS A 177 7.54 -13.35 -11.42
C HIS A 177 6.02 -13.35 -11.41
N ILE A 178 5.44 -13.90 -12.47
CA ILE A 178 4.00 -14.11 -12.58
C ILE A 178 3.73 -15.60 -12.46
N PHE A 179 2.93 -15.98 -11.48
CA PHE A 179 2.51 -17.35 -11.26
C PHE A 179 1.02 -17.47 -11.56
N SER A 180 0.66 -18.14 -12.65
CA SER A 180 -0.74 -18.43 -12.98
C SER A 180 -1.29 -19.47 -12.01
N ILE A 181 -2.46 -19.20 -11.45
CA ILE A 181 -3.11 -20.05 -10.43
C ILE A 181 -4.38 -20.68 -10.98
N GLU A 182 -5.28 -19.87 -11.54
CA GLU A 182 -6.56 -20.27 -12.14
C GLU A 182 -7.37 -21.25 -11.27
N LYS A 183 -7.44 -20.96 -9.96
CA LYS A 183 -8.09 -21.83 -8.98
C LYS A 183 -9.36 -21.19 -8.44
N LYS A 184 -10.45 -21.93 -8.51
CA LYS A 184 -11.69 -21.61 -7.80
C LYS A 184 -11.58 -21.95 -6.32
N VAL A 185 -12.08 -21.05 -5.48
CA VAL A 185 -12.20 -21.21 -4.04
C VAL A 185 -13.59 -20.76 -3.62
N LYS A 186 -14.20 -21.48 -2.67
CA LYS A 186 -15.47 -21.05 -2.07
C LYS A 186 -15.21 -20.01 -0.99
N HIS A 187 -15.83 -18.85 -1.12
CA HIS A 187 -15.87 -17.82 -0.08
C HIS A 187 -16.95 -18.15 0.96
N VAL A 188 -16.86 -17.51 2.13
CA VAL A 188 -17.83 -17.67 3.22
C VAL A 188 -19.27 -17.32 2.80
N ASP A 189 -19.42 -16.44 1.81
CA ASP A 189 -20.71 -16.06 1.22
C ASP A 189 -21.28 -17.12 0.25
N GLN A 190 -20.67 -18.32 0.21
CA GLN A 190 -20.94 -19.39 -0.76
C GLN A 190 -20.71 -19.00 -2.23
N GLN A 191 -20.10 -17.83 -2.47
CA GLN A 191 -19.69 -17.40 -3.80
C GLN A 191 -18.39 -18.10 -4.21
N GLU A 192 -18.30 -18.46 -5.49
CA GLU A 192 -17.03 -18.90 -6.09
C GLU A 192 -16.17 -17.69 -6.43
N LEU A 193 -14.97 -17.66 -5.86
CA LEU A 193 -13.88 -16.75 -6.23
C LEU A 193 -12.89 -17.47 -7.13
N MET A 194 -12.36 -16.79 -8.13
CA MET A 194 -11.24 -17.27 -8.94
C MET A 194 -9.97 -16.55 -8.49
N ILE A 195 -8.97 -17.30 -8.05
CA ILE A 195 -7.61 -16.80 -7.87
C ILE A 195 -6.94 -16.87 -9.23
N ASP A 196 -6.60 -15.72 -9.80
CA ASP A 196 -6.09 -15.61 -11.16
C ASP A 196 -4.59 -15.91 -11.19
N ARG A 197 -3.84 -15.11 -10.43
CA ARG A 197 -2.38 -15.11 -10.46
C ARG A 197 -1.79 -14.52 -9.18
N VAL A 198 -0.52 -14.84 -8.95
CA VAL A 198 0.34 -14.14 -8.00
C VAL A 198 1.43 -13.43 -8.79
N VAL A 199 1.61 -12.13 -8.55
CA VAL A 199 2.70 -11.34 -9.12
C VAL A 199 3.66 -10.99 -8.00
N SER A 200 4.94 -11.27 -8.18
CA SER A 200 5.98 -10.99 -7.20
C SER A 200 7.11 -10.21 -7.85
N THR A 201 7.41 -9.04 -7.30
CA THR A 201 8.53 -8.18 -7.70
C THR A 201 9.55 -8.13 -6.56
N PRO A 202 10.75 -7.60 -6.81
CA PRO A 202 11.71 -7.32 -5.75
C PRO A 202 11.15 -6.44 -4.62
N ILE A 203 10.09 -5.67 -4.89
CA ILE A 203 9.48 -4.74 -3.94
C ILE A 203 8.32 -5.37 -3.17
N SER A 204 7.53 -6.25 -3.80
CA SER A 204 6.30 -6.75 -3.21
C SER A 204 5.80 -8.05 -3.81
N THR A 205 4.74 -8.60 -3.21
CA THR A 205 3.93 -9.65 -3.82
C THR A 205 2.46 -9.27 -3.75
N THR A 206 1.74 -9.46 -4.85
CA THR A 206 0.30 -9.22 -4.97
C THR A 206 -0.42 -10.48 -5.47
N ILE A 207 -1.50 -10.84 -4.81
CA ILE A 207 -2.43 -11.90 -5.21
C ILE A 207 -3.64 -11.25 -5.86
N TYR A 208 -3.92 -11.63 -7.10
CA TYR A 208 -5.06 -11.15 -7.88
C TYR A 208 -6.15 -12.20 -7.93
N PHE A 209 -7.38 -11.77 -7.66
CA PHE A 209 -8.54 -12.64 -7.68
C PHE A 209 -9.81 -11.87 -8.05
N HIS A 210 -10.81 -12.58 -8.54
CA HIS A 210 -12.08 -12.00 -8.91
C HIS A 210 -13.29 -12.87 -8.56
N ALA A 211 -14.46 -12.25 -8.53
CA ALA A 211 -15.75 -12.90 -8.41
C ALA A 211 -16.70 -12.44 -9.52
N LYS A 212 -17.70 -13.27 -9.82
CA LYS A 212 -18.75 -12.92 -10.80
C LYS A 212 -19.67 -11.79 -10.33
N LYS A 213 -19.79 -11.60 -9.02
CA LYS A 213 -20.64 -10.59 -8.37
C LYS A 213 -19.81 -9.83 -7.35
N ALA A 214 -20.27 -8.64 -6.97
CA ALA A 214 -19.61 -7.85 -5.94
C ALA A 214 -19.52 -8.66 -4.64
N ILE A 215 -18.34 -8.65 -4.01
CA ILE A 215 -18.15 -9.20 -2.67
C ILE A 215 -18.62 -8.16 -1.66
N VAL A 216 -19.60 -8.53 -0.84
CA VAL A 216 -20.28 -7.61 0.09
C VAL A 216 -19.61 -7.63 1.47
N HIS A 217 -18.98 -8.75 1.85
CA HIS A 217 -18.21 -8.93 3.09
C HIS A 217 -16.69 -8.69 2.90
N ASP A 218 -15.91 -8.91 3.97
CA ASP A 218 -14.44 -8.92 3.91
C ASP A 218 -13.99 -9.91 2.81
N ALA A 219 -13.21 -9.39 1.85
CA ALA A 219 -12.68 -10.22 0.78
C ALA A 219 -11.69 -11.28 1.32
N LEU A 220 -11.40 -12.27 0.48
CA LEU A 220 -10.58 -13.43 0.82
C LEU A 220 -9.18 -13.00 1.31
N ARG A 221 -8.75 -13.56 2.45
CA ARG A 221 -7.38 -13.42 2.97
C ARG A 221 -6.54 -14.60 2.52
N PHE A 222 -5.22 -14.41 2.52
CA PHE A 222 -4.31 -15.46 2.10
C PHE A 222 -3.12 -15.58 3.03
N LYS A 223 -2.47 -16.74 2.98
CA LYS A 223 -1.10 -16.94 3.48
C LYS A 223 -0.26 -17.51 2.35
N ILE A 224 0.96 -17.02 2.20
CA ILE A 224 2.00 -17.69 1.41
C ILE A 224 3.00 -18.31 2.37
N GLN A 225 3.39 -19.55 2.11
CA GLN A 225 4.34 -20.30 2.92
C GLN A 225 5.49 -20.82 2.06
N SER A 226 6.72 -20.60 2.50
CA SER A 226 7.93 -21.19 1.91
C SER A 226 8.08 -22.65 2.35
N LYS A 227 8.94 -23.40 1.64
CA LYS A 227 9.32 -24.76 2.05
C LYS A 227 10.04 -24.78 3.40
N ALA A 228 10.77 -23.71 3.73
CA ALA A 228 11.49 -23.57 4.99
C ALA A 228 10.59 -23.24 6.19
N GLY A 229 9.28 -23.04 5.98
CA GLY A 229 8.31 -22.77 7.03
C GLY A 229 8.06 -21.28 7.33
N GLN A 230 8.75 -20.37 6.63
CA GLN A 230 8.42 -18.95 6.69
C GLN A 230 7.05 -18.69 6.07
N SER A 231 6.25 -17.83 6.68
CA SER A 231 4.87 -17.53 6.30
C SER A 231 4.62 -16.03 6.24
N TRP A 232 3.84 -15.59 5.27
CA TRP A 232 3.41 -14.20 5.09
C TRP A 232 1.89 -14.13 4.95
N SER A 233 1.25 -13.24 5.71
CA SER A 233 -0.19 -13.06 5.72
C SER A 233 -0.62 -11.87 4.84
N PHE A 234 -1.69 -12.08 4.08
CA PHE A 234 -2.29 -11.11 3.16
C PHE A 234 -3.68 -10.75 3.67
N GLU A 235 -3.73 -9.76 4.56
CA GLU A 235 -4.91 -9.51 5.41
C GLU A 235 -5.80 -8.38 4.93
N THR A 236 -5.31 -7.52 4.03
CA THR A 236 -6.00 -6.29 3.60
C THR A 236 -6.28 -6.28 2.09
N PRO A 237 -7.21 -7.12 1.62
CA PRO A 237 -7.62 -7.08 0.23
C PRO A 237 -8.25 -5.73 -0.12
N TYR A 238 -8.15 -5.33 -1.37
CA TYR A 238 -8.66 -4.06 -1.87
C TYR A 238 -9.30 -4.23 -3.26
N PRO A 239 -10.40 -3.51 -3.53
CA PRO A 239 -11.03 -3.58 -4.85
C PRO A 239 -10.11 -2.93 -5.88
N LEU A 240 -10.04 -3.57 -7.05
CA LEU A 240 -9.34 -3.06 -8.22
C LEU A 240 -10.29 -2.42 -9.22
N ASN A 241 -11.61 -2.48 -9.00
CA ASN A 241 -12.58 -1.82 -9.87
C ASN A 241 -13.80 -1.34 -9.07
N LYS A 242 -14.58 -0.43 -9.67
CA LYS A 242 -15.77 0.17 -9.03
C LYS A 242 -16.87 -0.84 -8.74
N GLU A 243 -16.97 -1.89 -9.55
CA GLU A 243 -17.96 -2.96 -9.39
C GLU A 243 -17.60 -3.92 -8.24
N ARG A 244 -16.39 -3.79 -7.66
CA ARG A 244 -15.89 -4.65 -6.56
C ARG A 244 -15.91 -6.14 -6.92
N THR A 245 -15.63 -6.44 -8.17
CA THR A 245 -15.54 -7.81 -8.70
C THR A 245 -14.11 -8.26 -8.88
N LYS A 246 -13.16 -7.34 -9.03
CA LYS A 246 -11.71 -7.60 -9.10
C LYS A 246 -11.04 -7.10 -7.82
N TRP A 247 -10.06 -7.86 -7.34
CA TRP A 247 -9.41 -7.60 -6.05
C TRP A 247 -7.92 -7.90 -6.13
N GLY A 248 -7.16 -7.11 -5.36
CA GLY A 248 -5.76 -7.37 -5.05
C GLY A 248 -5.58 -7.56 -3.55
N SER A 249 -4.64 -8.41 -3.15
CA SER A 249 -4.14 -8.45 -1.78
C SER A 249 -2.62 -8.48 -1.83
N ARG A 250 -1.98 -7.55 -1.11
CA ARG A 250 -0.56 -7.24 -1.31
C ARG A 250 0.21 -7.22 0.00
N VAL A 251 1.46 -7.66 -0.06
CA VAL A 251 2.46 -7.53 0.99
C VAL A 251 3.74 -6.96 0.38
N ASP A 252 4.25 -5.87 0.96
CA ASP A 252 5.54 -5.28 0.57
C ASP A 252 6.70 -6.05 1.22
N GLY A 253 7.89 -6.01 0.61
CA GLY A 253 9.10 -6.68 1.10
C GLY A 253 9.13 -8.20 0.91
N LEU A 254 8.18 -8.77 0.17
CA LEU A 254 8.13 -10.18 -0.18
C LEU A 254 8.43 -10.38 -1.66
N TYR A 255 9.59 -10.95 -1.98
CA TYR A 255 9.93 -11.44 -3.31
C TYR A 255 10.03 -12.97 -3.31
N LEU A 256 9.25 -13.63 -4.16
CA LEU A 256 9.13 -15.08 -4.26
C LEU A 256 10.19 -15.66 -5.19
N SER A 257 11.45 -15.65 -4.76
CA SER A 257 12.59 -16.11 -5.56
C SER A 257 12.86 -17.62 -5.47
N GLU A 258 12.30 -18.33 -4.49
CA GLU A 258 12.42 -19.78 -4.38
C GLU A 258 11.51 -20.52 -5.38
N LYS A 259 11.85 -21.78 -5.67
CA LYS A 259 11.09 -22.59 -6.64
C LYS A 259 9.74 -23.09 -6.15
N ASN A 260 9.50 -23.12 -4.83
CA ASN A 260 8.32 -23.77 -4.26
C ASN A 260 7.74 -22.96 -3.09
N TYR A 261 6.59 -22.34 -3.33
CA TYR A 261 5.76 -21.78 -2.29
C TYR A 261 4.39 -22.44 -2.27
N THR A 262 3.66 -22.22 -1.19
CA THR A 262 2.27 -22.67 -1.07
C THR A 262 1.39 -21.48 -0.74
N LEU A 263 0.38 -21.24 -1.57
CA LEU A 263 -0.68 -20.28 -1.34
C LEU A 263 -1.84 -20.97 -0.61
N VAL A 264 -2.32 -20.35 0.47
CA VAL A 264 -3.39 -20.88 1.30
C VAL A 264 -4.47 -19.83 1.43
N PRO A 265 -5.67 -20.05 0.86
CA PRO A 265 -6.85 -19.24 1.17
C PRO A 265 -7.25 -19.42 2.64
N VAL A 266 -7.45 -18.31 3.35
CA VAL A 266 -7.79 -18.33 4.78
C VAL A 266 -8.96 -17.40 5.12
N ASP A 267 -9.67 -17.75 6.17
CA ASP A 267 -10.73 -16.93 6.74
C ASP A 267 -10.16 -15.85 7.69
N MET A 268 -11.02 -15.01 8.26
CA MET A 268 -10.64 -13.93 9.18
C MET A 268 -9.93 -14.42 10.44
N ASP A 269 -10.30 -15.60 10.95
CA ASP A 269 -9.66 -16.25 12.09
C ASP A 269 -8.35 -16.97 11.72
N GLY A 270 -8.00 -16.97 10.43
CA GLY A 270 -6.80 -17.60 9.89
C GLY A 270 -6.94 -19.11 9.62
N SER A 271 -8.13 -19.70 9.79
CA SER A 271 -8.45 -21.06 9.41
C SER A 271 -8.41 -21.23 7.89
N LYS A 272 -8.13 -22.45 7.40
CA LYS A 272 -8.01 -22.74 5.98
C LYS A 272 -9.39 -22.88 5.35
N LEU A 273 -9.65 -22.14 4.28
CA LEU A 273 -10.90 -22.23 3.52
C LEU A 273 -10.87 -23.32 2.44
N ASP A 274 -9.68 -23.63 1.91
CA ASP A 274 -9.50 -24.63 0.86
C ASP A 274 -8.11 -25.29 0.95
N SER A 275 -7.89 -26.27 0.08
CA SER A 275 -6.62 -26.93 -0.13
C SER A 275 -5.54 -25.94 -0.55
N ALA A 276 -4.35 -26.16 -0.01
CA ALA A 276 -3.18 -25.39 -0.31
C ALA A 276 -2.78 -25.53 -1.80
N ILE A 277 -2.44 -24.43 -2.44
CA ILE A 277 -2.12 -24.34 -3.86
C ILE A 277 -0.61 -24.19 -4.01
N LYS A 278 0.04 -25.05 -4.79
CA LYS A 278 1.47 -24.93 -5.05
C LYS A 278 1.72 -23.79 -6.03
N ILE A 279 2.58 -22.86 -5.63
CA ILE A 279 3.15 -21.84 -6.52
C ILE A 279 4.50 -22.38 -6.99
N LYS A 280 4.66 -22.54 -8.30
CA LYS A 280 5.91 -23.00 -8.91
C LYS A 280 6.31 -22.02 -9.99
N LYS A 281 7.60 -21.68 -10.01
CA LYS A 281 8.22 -21.01 -11.15
C LYS A 281 8.40 -22.06 -12.24
N ASP A 282 7.88 -21.79 -13.44
CA ASP A 282 8.10 -22.62 -14.63
C ASP A 282 9.61 -22.70 -14.97
#